data_AF-A0A3M6JWZ2-F1
#
_entry.id   AF-A0A3M6JWZ2-F1
#
_cell.length_a   1.000
_cell.length_b   1.000
_cell.length_c   1.000
_cell.angle_alpha   90.00
_cell.angle_beta   90.00
_cell.angle_gamma   90.00
#
_symmetry.space_group_name_H-M   'P 1'
#
loop_
_entity.id
_entity.type
_entity.pdbx_description
1 polymer ?
#
loop_
_entity_poly.entity_id
_entity_poly.type
_entity_poly.pdbx_seq_one_letter_code
_entity_poly.pdbx_strand_id
1 'polypeptide(L)'
;MNITVTCEDKYEAQKLASLIFIKDGNETFITGILNIVKNELVISLKDKSAHSILLEDESNVEKFADFAQSVIDKEHKIISTKILGNQVEVVKG
;
A
#
# COMPACT_ATOMS: atom_id res chain seq x y z
N MET A 1 -14.88 -0.79 -5.48
CA MET A 1 -14.95 -0.40 -4.05
C MET A 1 -13.58 0.19 -3.73
N ASN A 2 -13.48 1.33 -3.06
CA ASN A 2 -12.17 1.99 -2.84
C ASN A 2 -11.76 1.80 -1.38
N ILE A 3 -10.46 1.77 -1.12
CA ILE A 3 -9.95 1.92 0.24
C ILE A 3 -9.22 3.25 0.36
N THR A 4 -9.22 3.82 1.55
CA THR A 4 -8.38 4.96 1.90
C THR A 4 -7.55 4.58 3.11
N VAL A 5 -6.25 4.79 2.99
CA VAL A 5 -5.25 4.55 4.03
C VAL A 5 -4.62 5.89 4.38
N THR A 6 -4.55 6.21 5.67
CA THR A 6 -3.84 7.39 6.16
C THR A 6 -2.43 6.99 6.58
N CYS A 7 -1.44 7.70 6.02
CA CYS A 7 -0.03 7.53 6.35
C CYS A 7 0.38 8.50 7.48
N GLU A 8 1.52 8.24 8.12
CA GLU A 8 2.05 9.11 9.19
C GLU A 8 2.19 10.56 8.70
N ASP A 9 2.68 10.74 7.47
CA ASP A 9 2.78 12.03 6.83
C ASP A 9 2.57 11.97 5.31
N LYS A 10 2.72 13.13 4.67
CA LYS A 10 2.61 13.27 3.21
C LYS A 10 3.71 12.49 2.47
N TYR A 11 4.90 12.39 3.04
CA TYR A 11 6.02 11.71 2.41
C TYR A 11 5.77 10.18 2.36
N GLU A 12 5.31 9.60 3.46
CA GLU A 12 4.93 8.19 3.53
C GLU A 12 3.76 7.87 2.60
N ALA A 13 2.79 8.79 2.44
CA ALA A 13 1.72 8.63 1.45
C ALA A 13 2.24 8.61 0.00
N GLN A 14 3.19 9.49 -0.33
CA GLN A 14 3.83 9.51 -1.65
C GLN A 14 4.62 8.24 -1.93
N LYS A 15 5.36 7.77 -0.92
CA LYS A 15 6.14 6.52 -0.96
C LYS A 15 5.24 5.31 -1.10
N LEU A 16 4.15 5.21 -0.34
CA LEU A 16 3.19 4.12 -0.47
C LEU A 16 2.61 4.07 -1.89
N ALA A 17 2.09 5.20 -2.38
CA ALA A 17 1.46 5.26 -3.70
C ALA A 17 2.41 4.87 -4.85
N SER A 18 3.70 5.23 -4.75
CA SER A 18 4.70 4.91 -5.79
C SER A 18 5.15 3.44 -5.76
N LEU A 19 5.15 2.79 -4.60
CA LEU A 19 5.59 1.40 -4.45
C LEU A 19 4.49 0.40 -4.83
N ILE A 20 3.22 0.72 -4.59
CA ILE A 20 2.14 -0.26 -4.75
C ILE A 20 1.58 -0.32 -6.17
N PHE A 21 1.74 0.75 -6.95
CA PHE A 21 1.19 0.85 -8.30
C PHE A 21 2.05 1.72 -9.22
N ILE A 22 2.58 1.11 -10.28
CA ILE A 22 3.32 1.83 -11.33
C ILE A 22 2.34 2.20 -12.45
N LYS A 23 2.05 3.49 -12.57
CA LYS A 23 1.06 4.02 -13.52
C LYS A 23 1.40 3.72 -14.99
N ASP A 24 2.67 3.84 -15.37
CA ASP A 24 3.11 3.63 -16.75
C ASP A 24 3.08 2.15 -17.19
N GLY A 25 3.17 1.23 -16.23
CA GLY A 25 3.03 -0.21 -16.45
C GLY A 25 1.64 -0.77 -16.14
N ASN A 26 0.76 0.05 -15.54
CA ASN A 26 -0.51 -0.37 -14.95
C ASN A 26 -0.37 -1.64 -14.08
N GLU A 27 0.71 -1.69 -13.29
CA GLU A 27 1.15 -2.90 -12.64
C GLU A 27 1.20 -2.75 -11.13
N THR A 28 0.59 -3.71 -10.42
CA THR A 28 0.75 -3.86 -8.97
C THR A 28 2.13 -4.46 -8.67
N PHE A 29 2.86 -3.82 -7.75
CA PHE A 29 4.26 -4.14 -7.47
C PHE A 29 4.49 -4.92 -6.17
N ILE A 30 3.47 -5.01 -5.29
CA ILE A 30 3.56 -5.76 -4.03
C ILE A 30 3.57 -7.27 -4.29
N THR A 31 4.47 -7.99 -3.61
CA THR A 31 4.55 -9.46 -3.65
C THR A 31 4.31 -10.14 -2.31
N GLY A 32 4.33 -9.41 -1.20
CA GLY A 32 4.18 -9.99 0.13
C GLY A 32 4.29 -8.97 1.25
N ILE A 33 3.67 -9.26 2.39
CA ILE A 33 3.90 -8.57 3.66
C ILE A 33 4.97 -9.34 4.42
N LEU A 34 6.04 -8.66 4.84
CA LEU A 34 7.18 -9.27 5.52
C LEU A 34 7.10 -9.12 7.04
N ASN A 35 6.60 -7.99 7.54
CA ASN A 35 6.47 -7.73 8.96
C ASN A 35 5.50 -6.59 9.25
N ILE A 36 4.96 -6.56 10.48
CA ILE A 36 4.16 -5.46 11.04
C ILE A 36 4.74 -5.11 12.41
N VAL A 37 5.07 -3.84 12.63
CA VAL A 37 5.60 -3.33 13.89
C VAL A 37 4.87 -2.03 14.26
N LYS A 38 3.88 -2.11 15.15
CA LYS A 38 2.99 -0.98 15.48
C LYS A 38 2.38 -0.39 14.20
N ASN A 39 2.58 0.90 13.94
CA ASN A 39 2.10 1.61 12.76
C ASN A 39 3.02 1.44 11.53
N GLU A 40 4.05 0.60 11.59
CA GLU A 40 4.96 0.30 10.47
C GLU A 40 4.57 -1.01 9.77
N LEU A 41 4.41 -0.96 8.45
CA LEU A 41 4.22 -2.13 7.59
C LEU A 41 5.44 -2.33 6.69
N VAL A 42 6.02 -3.52 6.70
CA VAL A 42 7.13 -3.90 5.80
C VAL A 42 6.62 -4.80 4.69
N ILE A 43 6.82 -4.37 3.44
CA ILE A 43 6.38 -5.09 2.24
C ILE A 43 7.56 -5.49 1.34
N SER A 44 7.38 -6.57 0.59
CA SER A 44 8.26 -6.98 -0.50
C SER A 44 7.65 -6.60 -1.85
N LEU A 45 8.52 -6.24 -2.79
CA LEU A 45 8.15 -5.88 -4.15
C LEU A 45 8.69 -6.87 -5.19
N LYS A 46 8.20 -6.76 -6.43
CA LYS A 46 8.59 -7.62 -7.57
C LYS A 46 10.09 -7.62 -7.88
N ASP A 47 10.78 -6.51 -7.62
CA ASP A 47 12.23 -6.39 -7.77
C ASP A 47 13.02 -7.02 -6.61
N LYS A 48 12.33 -7.69 -5.68
CA LYS A 48 12.85 -8.33 -4.46
C LYS A 48 13.37 -7.35 -3.40
N SER A 49 13.13 -6.05 -3.58
CA SER A 49 13.37 -5.07 -2.52
C SER A 49 12.35 -5.23 -1.39
N ALA A 50 12.73 -4.73 -0.21
CA ALA A 50 11.85 -4.61 0.95
C ALA A 50 11.79 -3.14 1.35
N HIS A 51 10.58 -2.66 1.63
CA HIS A 51 10.33 -1.28 2.03
C HIS A 51 9.39 -1.27 3.22
N SER A 52 9.69 -0.41 4.20
CA SER A 52 8.72 -0.09 5.25
C SER A 52 7.87 1.11 4.87
N ILE A 53 6.65 1.18 5.40
CA ILE A 53 5.74 2.32 5.31
C ILE A 53 5.26 2.63 6.72
N LEU A 54 5.33 3.90 7.13
CA LEU A 54 4.73 4.36 8.38
C LEU A 54 3.31 4.89 8.13
N LEU A 55 2.36 4.26 8.81
CA LEU A 55 0.95 4.62 8.75
C LEU A 55 0.56 5.48 9.96
N GLU A 56 -0.62 6.12 9.89
CA GLU A 56 -1.08 7.00 10.98
C GLU A 56 -1.20 6.24 12.31
N ASP A 57 -1.70 5.01 12.27
CA ASP A 57 -1.91 4.15 13.42
C ASP A 57 -1.99 2.66 13.02
N GLU A 58 -2.10 1.79 14.02
CA GLU A 58 -2.22 0.34 13.84
C GLU A 58 -3.50 -0.05 13.09
N SER A 59 -4.58 0.72 13.19
CA SER A 59 -5.83 0.49 12.45
C SER A 59 -5.65 0.68 10.94
N ASN A 60 -4.88 1.70 10.54
CA ASN A 60 -4.50 1.88 9.14
C ASN A 60 -3.57 0.77 8.64
N VAL A 61 -2.70 0.22 9.51
CA VAL A 61 -1.90 -0.97 9.18
C VAL A 61 -2.77 -2.17 8.93
N GLU A 62 -3.70 -2.49 9.83
CA GLU A 62 -4.62 -3.62 9.66
C GLU A 62 -5.44 -3.49 8.37
N LYS A 63 -6.01 -2.30 8.13
CA LYS A 63 -6.78 -2.02 6.91
C LYS A 63 -5.93 -2.23 5.64
N PHE A 64 -4.72 -1.70 5.62
CA PHE A 64 -3.88 -1.81 4.43
C PHE A 64 -3.29 -3.22 4.26
N ALA A 65 -2.96 -3.90 5.35
CA ALA A 65 -2.48 -5.29 5.32
C ALA A 65 -3.55 -6.24 4.78
N ASP A 66 -4.80 -6.13 5.22
CA ASP A 66 -5.93 -6.90 4.69
C ASP A 66 -6.09 -6.70 3.18
N PHE A 67 -6.05 -5.43 2.74
CA PHE A 67 -6.11 -5.13 1.32
C PHE A 67 -4.91 -5.66 0.54
N ALA A 68 -3.68 -5.44 1.03
CA ALA A 68 -2.48 -5.92 0.36
C ALA A 68 -2.49 -7.45 0.24
N GLN A 69 -2.96 -8.16 1.26
CA GLN A 69 -3.13 -9.61 1.22
C GLN A 69 -4.11 -10.04 0.12
N SER A 70 -5.28 -9.39 0.02
CA SER A 70 -6.24 -9.69 -1.07
C SER A 70 -5.67 -9.47 -2.48
N VAL A 71 -4.73 -8.52 -2.62
CA VAL A 71 -4.03 -8.26 -3.88
C VAL A 71 -2.98 -9.33 -4.17
N ILE A 72 -2.23 -9.76 -3.15
CA ILE A 72 -1.24 -10.84 -3.24
C ILE A 72 -1.92 -12.17 -3.62
N ASP A 73 -3.07 -12.45 -3.02
CA ASP A 73 -3.90 -13.63 -3.29
C ASP A 73 -4.67 -13.54 -4.61
N LYS A 74 -4.53 -12.41 -5.32
CA LYS A 74 -5.14 -12.12 -6.63
C LYS A 74 -6.67 -12.05 -6.61
N GLU A 75 -7.27 -11.86 -5.44
CA GLU A 75 -8.70 -11.60 -5.29
C GLU A 75 -9.07 -10.19 -5.78
N HIS A 76 -8.13 -9.24 -5.63
CA HIS A 76 -8.28 -7.86 -6.05
C HIS A 76 -7.09 -7.38 -6.86
N LYS A 77 -7.31 -6.36 -7.69
CA LYS A 77 -6.24 -5.65 -8.41
C LYS A 77 -6.29 -4.17 -8.13
N ILE A 78 -5.12 -3.54 -8.04
CA ILE A 78 -5.04 -2.07 -7.97
C ILE A 78 -5.19 -1.52 -9.38
N ILE A 79 -6.18 -0.64 -9.59
CA ILE A 79 -6.42 0.06 -10.86
C ILE A 79 -5.74 1.42 -10.87
N SER A 80 -5.79 2.13 -9.74
CA SER A 80 -5.12 3.43 -9.60
C SER A 80 -4.97 3.83 -8.14
N THR A 81 -4.08 4.78 -7.91
CA THR A 81 -3.85 5.42 -6.62
C THR A 81 -3.99 6.94 -6.75
N LYS A 82 -4.47 7.59 -5.71
CA LYS A 82 -4.55 9.05 -5.62
C LYS A 82 -4.05 9.50 -4.24
N ILE A 83 -3.14 10.47 -4.24
CA ILE A 83 -2.58 11.04 -3.01
C ILE A 83 -3.36 12.30 -2.63
N LEU A 84 -3.81 12.39 -1.39
CA LEU A 84 -4.55 13.51 -0.81
C LEU A 84 -3.93 13.86 0.55
N GLY A 85 -2.91 14.73 0.56
CA GLY A 85 -2.17 15.02 1.79
C GLY A 85 -1.37 13.80 2.25
N ASN A 86 -1.62 13.32 3.47
CA ASN A 86 -1.09 12.07 4.00
C ASN A 86 -1.98 10.84 3.71
N GLN A 87 -3.04 10.99 2.92
CA GLN A 87 -3.91 9.86 2.56
C GLN A 87 -3.60 9.32 1.17
N VAL A 88 -3.73 8.01 1.01
CA VAL A 88 -3.71 7.31 -0.27
C VAL A 88 -5.06 6.64 -0.48
N GLU A 89 -5.78 7.10 -1.49
CA GLU A 89 -6.96 6.42 -2.00
C GLU A 89 -6.52 5.39 -3.05
N VAL A 90 -6.97 4.15 -2.89
CA VAL A 90 -6.70 3.04 -3.80
C VAL A 90 -8.00 2.57 -4.42
N VAL A 91 -8.07 2.62 -5.75
CA VAL A 91 -9.18 2.08 -6.53
C VAL A 91 -8.88 0.63 -6.86
N LYS A 92 -9.70 -0.30 -6.37
CA LYS A 92 -9.58 -1.73 -6.70
C LYS A 92 -10.65 -2.23 -7.66
N GLY A 93 -10.28 -3.18 -8.50
CA GLY A 93 -11.13 -3.92 -9.43
C GLY A 93 -10.96 -5.42 -9.35
#